data_AF-A0A0S3RDP3-F1
#
_entry.id   AF-A0A0S3RDP3-F1
#
_cell.length_a   1.000
_cell.length_b   1.000
_cell.length_c   1.000
_cell.angle_alpha   90.00
_cell.angle_beta   90.00
_cell.angle_gamma   90.00
#
_symmetry.space_group_name_H-M   'P 1'
#
loop_
_entity.id
_entity.type
_entity.pdbx_description
1 polymer ?
#
loop_
_entity_poly.entity_id
_entity_poly.type
_entity_poly.pdbx_seq_one_letter_code
_entity_poly.pdbx_strand_id
1 'polypeptide(L)'
;MKYERSVSICDGSATDLVGEIVAALSAASMVFKEDRDYSKRLKDAAERVFGAIPTTQGTHTMVDACGKQATMLYNSTSYQDELAWGATWLFLATTNTNYLAIATETFFSAKSSESSVDKGVVYWNNKLNAVEVTSIDTQTEI
;
A
#
# COMPACT_ATOMS: atom_id res chain seq x y z
N MET A 1 8.67 -10.45 -29.38
CA MET A 1 9.80 -9.61 -28.91
C MET A 1 11.03 -10.50 -28.76
N LYS A 2 12.24 -9.99 -29.03
CA LYS A 2 13.49 -10.78 -29.10
C LYS A 2 14.56 -10.34 -28.06
N TYR A 3 14.13 -9.91 -26.88
CA TYR A 3 15.04 -9.51 -25.80
C TYR A 3 14.67 -10.25 -24.51
N GLU A 4 15.66 -10.45 -23.64
CA GLU A 4 15.48 -11.08 -22.33
C GLU A 4 14.61 -10.21 -21.42
N ARG A 5 13.69 -10.84 -20.68
CA ARG A 5 12.79 -10.18 -19.74
C ARG A 5 13.11 -10.67 -18.33
N SER A 6 14.10 -10.06 -17.71
CA SER A 6 14.50 -10.37 -16.34
C SER A 6 13.34 -10.10 -15.37
N VAL A 7 13.27 -10.93 -14.32
CA VAL A 7 12.32 -10.77 -13.22
C VAL A 7 13.13 -10.41 -11.97
N SER A 8 12.76 -9.29 -11.35
CA SER A 8 13.27 -8.93 -10.03
C SER A 8 12.39 -9.51 -8.93
N ILE A 9 12.99 -9.84 -7.79
CA ILE A 9 12.28 -10.42 -6.64
C ILE A 9 12.60 -9.54 -5.43
N CYS A 10 11.55 -9.08 -4.77
CA CYS A 10 11.65 -8.28 -3.56
C CYS A 10 11.50 -9.20 -2.34
N ASP A 11 12.34 -9.01 -1.34
CA ASP A 11 11.96 -9.43 0.01
C ASP A 11 10.88 -8.47 0.52
N GLY A 12 10.14 -8.86 1.57
CA GLY A 12 9.01 -8.06 2.08
C GLY A 12 9.38 -6.64 2.55
N SER A 13 10.66 -6.27 2.54
CA SER A 13 11.13 -4.94 2.92
C SER A 13 10.71 -3.84 1.94
N ALA A 14 10.35 -4.17 0.69
CA ALA A 14 9.76 -3.25 -0.30
C ALA A 14 8.32 -2.87 0.08
N THR A 15 8.18 -2.12 1.17
CA THR A 15 6.92 -1.86 1.87
C THR A 15 5.98 -0.97 1.05
N ASP A 16 6.53 -0.09 0.23
CA ASP A 16 5.79 0.74 -0.73
C ASP A 16 5.01 -0.10 -1.75
N LEU A 17 5.68 -1.07 -2.40
CA LEU A 17 5.02 -2.00 -3.32
C LEU A 17 4.00 -2.87 -2.60
N VAL A 18 4.34 -3.34 -1.39
CA VAL A 18 3.43 -4.15 -0.58
C VAL A 18 2.15 -3.36 -0.25
N GLY A 19 2.26 -2.11 0.17
CA GLY A 19 1.12 -1.25 0.49
C GLY A 19 0.16 -1.10 -0.69
N GLU A 20 0.68 -0.83 -1.89
CA GLU A 20 -0.13 -0.74 -3.12
C GLU A 20 -0.79 -2.07 -3.51
N ILE A 21 -0.06 -3.19 -3.40
CA ILE A 21 -0.62 -4.52 -3.68
C ILE A 21 -1.76 -4.83 -2.72
N VAL A 22 -1.60 -4.53 -1.43
CA VAL A 22 -2.63 -4.73 -0.41
C VAL A 22 -3.85 -3.86 -0.69
N ALA A 23 -3.64 -2.58 -1.01
CA ALA A 23 -4.73 -1.67 -1.37
C ALA A 23 -5.51 -2.17 -2.60
N ALA A 24 -4.80 -2.56 -3.67
CA ALA A 24 -5.41 -3.04 -4.90
C ALA A 24 -6.22 -4.33 -4.69
N LEU A 25 -5.66 -5.31 -3.96
CA LEU A 25 -6.35 -6.56 -3.66
C LEU A 25 -7.58 -6.34 -2.76
N SER A 26 -7.46 -5.47 -1.76
CA SER A 26 -8.55 -5.13 -0.85
C SER A 26 -9.68 -4.41 -1.58
N ALA A 27 -9.37 -3.37 -2.36
CA ALA A 27 -10.34 -2.66 -3.18
C ALA A 27 -11.04 -3.59 -4.18
N ALA A 28 -10.28 -4.45 -4.87
CA ALA A 28 -10.85 -5.44 -5.78
C ALA A 28 -11.78 -6.43 -5.06
N SER A 29 -11.43 -6.87 -3.84
CA SER A 29 -12.28 -7.78 -3.08
C SER A 29 -13.67 -7.19 -2.79
N MET A 30 -13.75 -5.88 -2.56
CA MET A 30 -15.02 -5.16 -2.33
C MET A 30 -15.83 -5.03 -3.62
N VAL A 31 -15.17 -4.78 -4.75
CA VAL A 31 -15.83 -4.73 -6.08
C VAL A 31 -16.43 -6.09 -6.44
N PHE A 32 -15.70 -7.18 -6.20
CA PHE A 32 -16.13 -8.54 -6.53
C PHE A 32 -17.00 -9.20 -5.44
N LYS A 33 -17.62 -8.44 -4.54
CA LYS A 33 -18.38 -8.98 -3.38
C LYS A 33 -19.46 -10.02 -3.72
N GLU A 34 -20.04 -9.95 -4.92
CA GLU A 34 -21.05 -10.90 -5.39
C GLU A 34 -20.44 -12.26 -5.79
N ASP A 35 -19.19 -12.27 -6.27
CA ASP A 35 -18.38 -13.47 -6.42
C ASP A 35 -17.65 -13.75 -5.09
N ARG A 36 -18.38 -14.38 -4.16
CA ARG A 36 -17.92 -14.56 -2.78
C ARG A 36 -16.60 -15.31 -2.67
N ASP A 37 -16.38 -16.32 -3.51
CA ASP A 37 -15.15 -17.11 -3.47
C ASP A 37 -13.96 -16.30 -3.97
N TYR A 38 -14.14 -15.53 -5.06
CA TYR A 38 -13.08 -14.68 -5.57
C TYR A 38 -12.78 -13.49 -4.65
N SER A 39 -13.81 -12.80 -4.16
CA SER A 39 -13.70 -11.73 -3.17
C SER A 39 -12.92 -12.20 -1.93
N LYS A 40 -13.28 -13.38 -1.39
CA LYS A 40 -12.56 -13.96 -0.24
C LYS A 40 -11.08 -14.21 -0.56
N ARG A 41 -10.77 -14.78 -1.73
CA ARG A 41 -9.38 -15.06 -2.13
C ARG A 41 -8.53 -13.79 -2.23
N LEU A 42 -9.11 -12.70 -2.76
CA LEU A 42 -8.44 -11.41 -2.86
C LEU A 42 -8.16 -10.81 -1.48
N LYS A 43 -9.16 -10.84 -0.59
CA LYS A 43 -9.01 -10.36 0.79
C LYS A 43 -7.98 -11.19 1.58
N ASP A 44 -8.08 -12.52 1.52
CA ASP A 44 -7.11 -13.42 2.16
C ASP A 44 -5.68 -13.18 1.63
N ALA A 45 -5.53 -12.88 0.34
CA ALA A 45 -4.23 -12.55 -0.25
C ALA A 45 -3.70 -11.21 0.27
N ALA A 46 -4.57 -10.19 0.38
CA ALA A 46 -4.21 -8.90 0.94
C ALA A 46 -3.73 -9.03 2.40
N GLU A 47 -4.44 -9.78 3.25
CA GLU A 47 -4.02 -10.03 4.64
C GLU A 47 -2.69 -10.77 4.73
N ARG A 48 -2.45 -11.78 3.88
CA ARG A 48 -1.17 -12.51 3.85
C ARG A 48 -0.01 -11.64 3.42
N VAL A 49 -0.20 -10.84 2.38
CA VAL A 49 0.83 -9.94 1.86
C VAL A 49 1.16 -8.85 2.89
N PHE A 50 0.14 -8.27 3.53
CA PHE A 50 0.34 -7.30 4.61
C PHE A 50 1.04 -7.92 5.83
N GLY A 51 0.65 -9.13 6.23
CA GLY A 51 1.27 -9.84 7.36
C GLY A 51 2.70 -10.32 7.11
N ALA A 52 3.18 -10.27 5.86
CA ALA A 52 4.54 -10.63 5.49
C ALA A 52 5.54 -9.45 5.55
N ILE A 53 5.08 -8.24 5.91
CA ILE A 53 5.95 -7.08 6.06
C ILE A 53 6.90 -7.32 7.25
N PRO A 54 8.23 -7.32 7.03
CA PRO A 54 9.20 -7.50 8.10
C PRO A 54 9.38 -6.21 8.91
N THR A 55 10.13 -6.29 10.00
CA THR A 55 10.50 -5.11 10.80
C THR A 55 11.39 -4.13 10.04
N THR A 56 12.21 -4.62 9.11
CA THR A 56 13.03 -3.80 8.21
C THR A 56 12.18 -3.36 7.02
N GLN A 57 11.66 -2.14 7.07
CA GLN A 57 10.81 -1.54 6.05
C GLN A 57 11.60 -0.55 5.19
N GLY A 58 11.16 -0.36 3.95
CA GLY A 58 11.82 0.53 3.00
C GLY A 58 11.08 0.61 1.67
N THR A 59 11.71 1.30 0.73
CA THR A 59 11.19 1.43 -0.63
C THR A 59 11.80 0.37 -1.55
N HIS A 60 11.05 -0.05 -2.56
CA HIS A 60 11.51 -1.06 -3.52
C HIS A 60 12.77 -0.63 -4.29
N THR A 61 12.95 0.67 -4.53
CA THR A 61 14.12 1.23 -5.24
C THR A 61 15.38 1.29 -4.39
N MET A 62 15.30 1.06 -3.07
CA MET A 62 16.48 0.92 -2.21
C MET A 62 17.11 -0.47 -2.29
N VAL A 63 16.35 -1.49 -2.71
CA VAL A 63 16.77 -2.89 -2.69
C VAL A 63 17.30 -3.32 -4.06
N ASP A 64 18.59 -3.66 -4.12
CA ASP A 64 19.29 -4.01 -5.37
C ASP A 64 18.66 -5.20 -6.11
N ALA A 65 18.27 -6.25 -5.39
CA ALA A 65 17.64 -7.44 -5.96
C ALA A 65 16.18 -7.23 -6.43
N CYS A 66 15.57 -6.12 -6.02
CA CYS A 66 14.17 -5.79 -6.22
C CYS A 66 14.01 -4.68 -7.27
N GLY A 67 13.95 -3.43 -6.84
CA GLY A 67 13.49 -2.31 -7.66
C GLY A 67 14.58 -1.34 -8.07
N LYS A 68 15.85 -1.58 -7.75
CA LYS A 68 16.92 -0.57 -8.00
C LYS A 68 17.00 -0.09 -9.45
N GLN A 69 16.77 -0.97 -10.41
CA GLN A 69 16.75 -0.60 -11.83
C GLN A 69 15.55 0.29 -12.20
N ALA A 70 14.46 0.23 -11.43
CA ALA A 70 13.28 1.06 -11.63
C ALA A 70 13.46 2.51 -11.16
N THR A 71 14.54 2.85 -10.43
CA THR A 71 14.82 4.22 -9.95
C THR A 71 14.77 5.28 -11.06
N MET A 72 15.12 4.95 -12.31
CA MET A 72 15.07 5.93 -13.41
C MET A 72 13.67 6.15 -14.00
N LEU A 73 12.69 5.32 -13.63
CA LEU A 73 11.34 5.31 -14.21
C LEU A 73 10.27 5.54 -13.14
N TYR A 74 10.34 4.75 -12.07
CA TYR A 74 9.40 4.74 -10.95
C TYR A 74 10.19 4.80 -9.63
N ASN A 75 10.85 5.93 -9.37
CA ASN A 75 11.52 6.12 -8.09
C ASN A 75 10.55 6.34 -6.93
N SER A 76 10.63 5.50 -5.92
CA SER A 76 9.87 5.69 -4.69
C SER A 76 10.58 6.62 -3.70
N THR A 77 9.83 7.55 -3.09
CA THR A 77 10.35 8.53 -2.12
C THR A 77 9.95 8.22 -0.69
N SER A 78 8.87 7.46 -0.50
CA SER A 78 8.30 7.09 0.79
C SER A 78 7.64 5.72 0.67
N TYR A 79 7.51 5.02 1.79
CA TYR A 79 6.69 3.82 1.92
C TYR A 79 5.58 3.99 2.96
N GLN A 80 5.61 5.09 3.72
CA GLN A 80 4.73 5.27 4.87
C GLN A 80 3.31 5.60 4.42
N ASP A 81 3.16 6.44 3.41
CA ASP A 81 1.86 6.73 2.84
C ASP A 81 1.25 5.52 2.12
N GLU A 82 2.05 4.69 1.45
CA GLU A 82 1.61 3.39 0.90
C GLU A 82 1.19 2.41 1.98
N LEU A 83 1.91 2.36 3.10
CA LEU A 83 1.57 1.47 4.21
C LEU A 83 0.28 1.93 4.89
N ALA A 84 0.10 3.25 5.08
CA ALA A 84 -1.16 3.83 5.56
C ALA A 84 -2.30 3.52 4.58
N TRP A 85 -2.07 3.68 3.28
CA TRP A 85 -3.04 3.39 2.22
C TRP A 85 -3.47 1.92 2.17
N GLY A 86 -2.51 1.00 2.19
CA GLY A 86 -2.75 -0.43 2.24
C GLY A 86 -3.56 -0.83 3.48
N ALA A 87 -3.18 -0.31 4.65
CA ALA A 87 -3.89 -0.56 5.90
C ALA A 87 -5.32 -0.01 5.89
N THR A 88 -5.55 1.20 5.34
CA THR A 88 -6.90 1.78 5.19
C THR A 88 -7.79 0.90 4.32
N TRP A 89 -7.34 0.50 3.14
CA TRP A 89 -8.13 -0.37 2.27
C TRP A 89 -8.38 -1.75 2.87
N LEU A 90 -7.39 -2.31 3.56
CA LEU A 90 -7.54 -3.59 4.22
C LEU A 90 -8.55 -3.50 5.38
N PHE A 91 -8.56 -2.38 6.12
CA PHE A 91 -9.63 -2.07 7.07
C PHE A 91 -10.99 -2.01 6.38
N LEU A 92 -11.14 -1.27 5.28
CA LEU A 92 -12.41 -1.18 4.56
C LEU A 92 -12.92 -2.54 4.06
N ALA A 93 -12.02 -3.44 3.64
CA ALA A 93 -12.37 -4.77 3.15
C ALA A 93 -12.67 -5.80 4.26
N THR A 94 -12.13 -5.60 5.48
CA THR A 94 -12.18 -6.59 6.57
C THR A 94 -12.99 -6.13 7.77
N THR A 95 -13.20 -4.83 7.95
CA THR A 95 -13.69 -4.16 9.16
C THR A 95 -12.86 -4.45 10.43
N ASN A 96 -11.62 -4.94 10.28
CA ASN A 96 -10.74 -5.24 11.39
C ASN A 96 -10.03 -3.97 11.89
N THR A 97 -10.39 -3.52 13.09
CA THR A 97 -9.91 -2.27 13.69
C THR A 97 -8.40 -2.24 13.97
N ASN A 98 -7.72 -3.38 13.99
CA ASN A 98 -6.26 -3.41 14.06
C ASN A 98 -5.63 -2.72 12.84
N TYR A 99 -6.21 -2.90 11.65
CA TYR A 99 -5.73 -2.21 10.44
C TYR A 99 -6.03 -0.72 10.46
N LEU A 100 -7.15 -0.30 11.07
CA LEU A 100 -7.45 1.12 11.28
C LEU A 100 -6.42 1.78 12.20
N ALA A 101 -6.01 1.10 13.28
CA ALA A 101 -4.97 1.59 14.18
C ALA A 101 -3.63 1.77 13.45
N ILE A 102 -3.22 0.75 12.65
CA ILE A 102 -2.00 0.82 11.86
C ILE A 102 -2.07 1.93 10.80
N ALA A 103 -3.21 2.07 10.10
CA ALA A 103 -3.43 3.12 9.12
C ALA A 103 -3.28 4.51 9.75
N THR A 104 -3.87 4.71 10.94
CA THR A 104 -3.83 5.97 11.68
C THR A 104 -2.41 6.32 12.12
N GLU A 105 -1.70 5.37 12.74
CA GLU A 105 -0.31 5.58 13.19
C GLU A 105 0.60 5.92 12.01
N THR A 106 0.50 5.14 10.93
CA THR A 106 1.35 5.30 9.75
C THR A 106 1.02 6.59 8.99
N PHE A 107 -0.26 6.99 8.93
CA PHE A 107 -0.69 8.26 8.35
C PHE A 107 -0.01 9.45 9.03
N PHE A 108 -0.01 9.49 10.36
CA PHE A 108 0.65 10.58 11.10
C PHE A 108 2.17 10.59 10.88
N SER A 109 2.80 9.42 10.81
CA SER A 109 4.22 9.32 10.45
C SER A 109 4.46 9.90 9.05
N ALA A 110 3.69 9.47 8.05
CA ALA A 110 3.82 9.95 6.68
C ALA A 110 3.60 11.47 6.56
N LYS A 111 2.57 12.00 7.24
CA LYS A 111 2.26 13.44 7.27
C LYS A 111 3.37 14.28 7.88
N SER A 112 4.09 13.75 8.88
CA SER A 112 5.23 14.44 9.49
C SER A 112 6.42 14.61 8.52
N SER A 113 6.50 13.75 7.49
CA SER A 113 7.57 13.74 6.49
C SER A 113 7.13 14.24 5.10
N GLU A 114 5.90 14.74 4.96
CA GLU A 114 5.34 15.17 3.66
C GLU A 114 6.13 16.34 3.06
N SER A 115 6.58 16.17 1.81
CA SER A 115 7.29 17.21 1.08
C SER A 115 6.32 18.32 0.59
N SER A 116 6.85 19.52 0.34
CA SER A 116 6.01 20.62 -0.17
C SER A 116 5.45 20.38 -1.58
N VAL A 117 6.13 19.56 -2.40
CA VAL A 117 5.68 19.20 -3.75
C VAL A 117 4.61 18.11 -3.74
N ASP A 118 4.53 17.34 -2.66
CA ASP A 118 3.57 16.24 -2.49
C ASP A 118 2.23 16.71 -1.89
N LYS A 119 2.20 17.90 -1.28
CA LYS A 119 1.01 18.45 -0.64
C LYS A 119 -0.16 18.62 -1.60
N GLY A 120 -1.30 18.03 -1.24
CA GLY A 120 -2.56 18.16 -1.97
C GLY A 120 -2.64 17.38 -3.29
N VAL A 121 -1.64 16.55 -3.64
CA VAL A 121 -1.65 15.75 -4.87
C VAL A 121 -1.66 14.26 -4.53
N VAL A 122 -2.51 13.51 -5.22
CA VAL A 122 -2.52 12.03 -5.19
C VAL A 122 -2.00 11.52 -6.53
N TYR A 123 -1.01 10.64 -6.49
CA TYR A 123 -0.45 10.01 -7.67
C TYR A 123 0.27 8.70 -7.31
N TRP A 124 0.92 8.06 -8.28
CA TRP A 124 1.48 6.71 -8.11
C TRP A 124 2.53 6.56 -6.99
N ASN A 125 3.13 7.66 -6.50
CA ASN A 125 4.15 7.69 -5.45
C ASN A 125 3.72 8.46 -4.18
N ASN A 126 2.54 9.11 -4.16
CA ASN A 126 2.03 9.75 -2.94
C ASN A 126 0.52 9.53 -2.77
N LYS A 127 0.15 8.88 -1.67
CA LYS A 127 -1.22 8.43 -1.37
C LYS A 127 -1.81 9.20 -0.19
N LEU A 128 -1.01 10.07 0.45
CA LEU A 128 -1.33 10.66 1.73
C LEU A 128 -2.63 11.45 1.75
N ASN A 129 -2.88 12.26 0.71
CA ASN A 129 -4.12 13.04 0.61
C ASN A 129 -5.35 12.14 0.39
N ALA A 130 -5.20 10.97 -0.25
CA ALA A 130 -6.28 10.00 -0.39
C ALA A 130 -6.57 9.30 0.95
N VAL A 131 -5.53 8.97 1.71
CA VAL A 131 -5.66 8.44 3.08
C VAL A 131 -6.37 9.45 3.98
N GLU A 132 -6.05 10.74 3.87
CA GLU A 132 -6.68 11.80 4.65
C GLU A 132 -8.21 11.87 4.41
N VAL A 133 -8.64 11.86 3.13
CA VAL A 133 -10.07 11.88 2.78
C VAL A 133 -10.80 10.62 3.24
N THR A 134 -10.22 9.44 2.98
CA THR A 134 -10.82 8.16 3.37
C THR A 134 -10.91 7.97 4.88
N SER A 135 -9.96 8.54 5.64
CA SER A 135 -9.97 8.51 7.10
C SER A 135 -11.12 9.36 7.69
N ILE A 136 -11.48 10.47 7.03
CA ILE A 136 -12.61 11.32 7.44
C ILE A 136 -13.93 10.56 7.30
N ASP A 137 -14.14 9.85 6.20
CA ASP A 137 -15.36 9.06 5.98
C ASP A 137 -15.50 7.94 7.03
N THR A 138 -14.40 7.28 7.39
CA THR A 138 -14.44 6.21 8.41
C THR A 138 -14.77 6.68 9.83
N GLN A 139 -14.54 7.96 10.17
CA GLN A 139 -14.97 8.52 11.47
C GLN A 139 -16.46 8.88 11.49
N THR A 140 -17.10 9.05 10.33
CA THR A 140 -18.52 9.39 10.24
C THR A 140 -19.45 8.16 10.18
N GLU A 141 -18.90 6.97 9.95
CA GLU A 141 -19.65 5.70 9.93
C GLU A 141 -19.58 4.91 11.26
N ILE A 142 -18.95 5.46 12.30
CA ILE A 142 -18.87 4.89 13.67
C ILE A 142 -19.84 5.61 14.60
#